data_AF-V5E419-F1
#
_entry.id   AF-V5E419-F1
#
_cell.length_a   1.000
_cell.length_b   1.000
_cell.length_c   1.000
_cell.angle_alpha   90.00
_cell.angle_beta   90.00
_cell.angle_gamma   90.00
#
_symmetry.space_group_name_H-M   'P 1'
#
loop_
_entity.id
_entity.type
_entity.pdbx_description
1 polymer ?
#
loop_
_entity_poly.entity_id
_entity_poly.type
_entity_poly.pdbx_seq_one_letter_code
_entity_poly.pdbx_strand_id
1 'polypeptide(L)'
;MYSQPGPSSRTLRTSAILASTSSSSATETANEIKPEKPIRKRRSREEIEAAKLAKEKLGIPIRSQRKSRLSLKGGGAAAAPAPDKGTEKFSERKRTKPRPPKVEDPGRVARREVRMQRLAMVEAQADEVPSAELMEQLLEEMRYDHLPPRDTWKEEFPNGKKHLTSYRYFVSNRTTIKDMIKDLGIEGEERKGEKVTIVEGYPGPGTFASEFLKMDQVEKVIALEDAPCFLEKLEKLQAQLEDEKPGTGSRLDIVKSSAYQWDTYSELVSSGKLAHLNDRVTTSDGKSVEFTTNDFKGPDHSDASWQELSPLLFFAQLPNTVYGEQLFAQIISAIASRSWLFRHGRIQLAFTCGESLAKRCLAEAGDKISRGKLGTTVQCLADVKVHRYAHELAPHTHHFFPPSMSVGPRVTISGTSLIPNSNRSTGLTRIGMVMMTVTPKKDPLVKGDVIEAFEYITRNLFILRTKPVGVALTHVAPGGQNVLKMTSPEQVAKGLIREDEVIRPEEIVSDLTNAQWACLARMFEKWPFRPRHLFEEGRIKPDHKGRH
;
A
#
# COMPACT_ATOMS: atom_id res chain seq x y z
N MET A 1 54.01 -18.66 25.38
CA MET A 1 53.64 -17.30 25.80
C MET A 1 52.58 -16.78 24.85
N TYR A 2 51.32 -16.73 25.29
CA TYR A 2 50.38 -15.61 25.21
C TYR A 2 49.00 -16.13 25.61
N SER A 3 48.47 -15.52 26.68
CA SER A 3 47.34 -15.97 27.48
C SER A 3 46.04 -15.38 26.97
N GLN A 4 44.95 -16.15 27.03
CA GLN A 4 43.59 -15.71 26.73
C GLN A 4 42.98 -14.94 27.91
N PRO A 5 42.15 -13.90 27.69
CA PRO A 5 41.33 -13.31 28.75
C PRO A 5 39.90 -13.88 28.74
N GLY A 6 39.43 -14.31 29.91
CA GLY A 6 38.06 -14.76 30.14
C GLY A 6 37.05 -13.61 30.37
N PRO A 7 35.74 -13.93 30.48
CA PRO A 7 34.68 -12.93 30.56
C PRO A 7 34.42 -12.49 32.01
N SER A 8 34.33 -11.17 32.23
CA SER A 8 33.96 -10.57 33.52
C SER A 8 32.47 -10.26 33.55
N SER A 9 31.74 -10.90 34.47
CA SER A 9 30.38 -10.55 34.85
C SER A 9 30.42 -9.48 35.96
N ARG A 10 29.81 -8.31 35.70
CA ARG A 10 29.52 -7.31 36.73
C ARG A 10 28.02 -7.09 36.83
N THR A 11 27.41 -7.73 37.82
CA THR A 11 26.08 -7.40 38.35
C THR A 11 26.20 -6.20 39.29
N LEU A 12 25.66 -5.05 38.88
CA LEU A 12 25.45 -3.88 39.75
C LEU A 12 24.06 -3.97 40.38
N ARG A 13 24.01 -4.27 41.68
CA ARG A 13 22.84 -4.01 42.54
C ARG A 13 22.86 -2.53 42.93
N THR A 14 21.79 -1.81 42.62
CA THR A 14 21.50 -0.51 43.23
C THR A 14 20.14 -0.57 43.90
N SER A 15 20.18 -0.43 45.23
CA SER A 15 19.06 -0.27 46.14
C SER A 15 18.54 1.16 46.07
N ALA A 16 17.25 1.33 45.74
CA ALA A 16 16.55 2.62 45.81
C ALA A 16 15.64 2.64 47.04
N ILE A 17 15.89 3.62 47.91
CA ILE A 17 15.17 3.94 49.14
C ILE A 17 13.86 4.67 48.77
N LEU A 18 12.75 4.20 49.35
CA LEU A 18 11.44 4.82 49.32
C LEU A 18 11.43 6.08 50.20
N ALA A 19 11.05 7.22 49.62
CA ALA A 19 10.63 8.40 50.38
C ALA A 19 9.24 8.83 49.90
N SER A 20 8.25 8.52 50.73
CA SER A 20 6.87 8.96 50.63
C SER A 20 6.75 10.40 51.13
N THR A 21 6.24 11.31 50.29
CA THR A 21 5.72 12.61 50.75
C THR A 21 4.33 12.82 50.17
N SER A 22 3.36 12.74 51.08
CA SER A 22 1.96 13.09 50.90
C SER A 22 1.81 14.61 50.87
N SER A 23 1.19 15.15 49.83
CA SER A 23 0.60 16.49 49.88
C SER A 23 -0.86 16.44 49.42
N SER A 24 -1.74 16.75 50.35
CA SER A 24 -3.17 16.95 50.16
C SER A 24 -3.41 18.32 49.52
N SER A 25 -4.15 18.35 48.40
CA SER A 25 -4.68 19.59 47.83
C SER A 25 -6.20 19.49 47.67
N ALA A 26 -6.85 20.59 48.06
CA ALA A 26 -8.27 20.75 48.24
C ALA A 26 -9.03 20.79 46.91
N THR A 27 -10.24 20.25 46.94
CA THR A 27 -11.22 20.23 45.85
C THR A 27 -12.00 21.54 45.79
N GLU A 28 -11.72 22.39 44.79
CA GLU A 28 -12.63 23.45 44.35
C GLU A 28 -13.54 22.94 43.23
N THR A 29 -14.85 23.16 43.41
CA THR A 29 -15.92 22.77 42.50
C THR A 29 -16.16 23.87 41.47
N ALA A 30 -15.64 23.68 40.25
CA ALA A 30 -15.90 24.57 39.12
C ALA A 30 -17.05 24.04 38.26
N ASN A 31 -18.08 24.87 38.07
CA ASN A 31 -19.23 24.62 37.21
C ASN A 31 -18.81 24.48 35.74
N GLU A 32 -19.15 23.33 35.14
CA GLU A 32 -18.79 22.94 33.78
C GLU A 32 -19.73 23.60 32.75
N ILE A 33 -19.26 24.65 32.07
CA ILE A 33 -19.95 25.27 30.92
C ILE A 33 -19.73 24.39 29.69
N LYS A 34 -20.82 23.83 29.14
CA LYS A 34 -20.79 23.02 27.91
C LYS A 34 -20.36 23.90 26.70
N PRO A 35 -19.31 23.53 25.95
CA PRO A 35 -18.91 24.31 24.77
C PRO A 35 -19.95 24.19 23.65
N GLU A 36 -20.38 25.33 23.13
CA GLU A 36 -21.19 25.41 21.91
C GLU A 36 -20.44 24.81 20.71
N LYS A 37 -21.16 24.03 19.91
CA LYS A 37 -20.56 23.37 18.74
C LYS A 37 -20.29 24.41 17.65
N PRO A 38 -19.09 24.43 17.05
CA PRO A 38 -18.78 25.37 15.98
C PRO A 38 -19.69 25.14 14.76
N ILE A 39 -20.36 26.21 14.33
CA ILE A 39 -21.19 26.24 13.12
C ILE A 39 -20.24 26.21 11.91
N ARG A 40 -20.33 25.17 11.08
CA ARG A 40 -19.48 25.06 9.88
C ARG A 40 -19.90 26.10 8.83
N LYS A 41 -18.91 26.86 8.34
CA LYS A 41 -19.04 27.80 7.22
C LYS A 41 -19.52 27.06 5.96
N ARG A 42 -20.55 27.59 5.28
CA ARG A 42 -21.02 27.08 3.99
C ARG A 42 -19.96 27.38 2.91
N ARG A 43 -19.77 26.43 1.98
CA ARG A 43 -18.87 26.61 0.82
C ARG A 43 -19.35 27.73 -0.09
N SER A 44 -18.42 28.43 -0.72
CA SER A 44 -18.72 29.46 -1.72
C SER A 44 -19.16 28.83 -3.06
N ARG A 45 -19.76 29.63 -3.95
CA ARG A 45 -20.17 29.18 -5.28
C ARG A 45 -18.97 28.78 -6.15
N GLU A 46 -17.86 29.49 -6.03
CA GLU A 46 -16.61 29.23 -6.73
C GLU A 46 -15.96 27.91 -6.29
N GLU A 47 -15.95 27.61 -4.98
CA GLU A 47 -15.48 26.32 -4.45
C GLU A 47 -16.30 25.14 -4.97
N ILE A 48 -17.60 25.38 -5.25
CA ILE A 48 -18.50 24.35 -5.81
C ILE A 48 -18.23 24.14 -7.31
N GLU A 49 -17.92 25.20 -8.07
CA GLU A 49 -17.57 25.11 -9.49
C GLU A 49 -16.20 24.49 -9.71
N ALA A 50 -15.18 24.88 -8.93
CA ALA A 50 -13.85 24.24 -8.96
C ALA A 50 -13.93 22.74 -8.64
N ALA A 51 -14.73 22.35 -7.64
CA ALA A 51 -14.97 20.95 -7.31
C ALA A 51 -15.72 20.18 -8.42
N LYS A 52 -16.55 20.84 -9.23
CA LYS A 52 -17.21 20.22 -10.40
C LYS A 52 -16.22 19.98 -11.54
N LEU A 53 -15.32 20.93 -11.80
CA LEU A 53 -14.32 20.83 -12.88
C LEU A 53 -13.26 19.77 -12.56
N ALA A 54 -12.82 19.70 -11.30
CA ALA A 54 -11.97 18.61 -10.81
C ALA A 54 -12.68 17.24 -10.88
N LYS A 55 -14.00 17.19 -10.61
CA LYS A 55 -14.81 15.98 -10.74
C LYS A 55 -14.91 15.49 -12.18
N GLU A 56 -15.06 16.39 -13.15
CA GLU A 56 -15.16 16.05 -14.57
C GLU A 56 -13.83 15.52 -15.12
N LYS A 57 -12.71 16.11 -14.69
CA LYS A 57 -11.36 15.64 -15.07
C LYS A 57 -10.92 14.35 -14.37
N LEU A 58 -11.33 14.09 -13.12
CA LEU A 58 -10.82 12.97 -12.31
C LEU A 58 -11.81 11.80 -12.16
N GLY A 59 -13.06 11.93 -12.60
CA GLY A 59 -14.05 10.84 -12.56
C GLY A 59 -14.52 10.43 -11.13
N ILE A 60 -14.28 11.24 -10.09
CA ILE A 60 -14.56 10.87 -8.69
C ILE A 60 -15.90 11.49 -8.20
N PRO A 61 -16.90 10.69 -7.76
CA PRO A 61 -18.16 11.22 -7.22
C PRO A 61 -18.09 11.60 -5.73
N ILE A 62 -18.46 12.85 -5.38
CA ILE A 62 -18.56 13.35 -4.00
C ILE A 62 -19.83 12.83 -3.29
N ARG A 63 -19.65 12.25 -2.10
CA ARG A 63 -20.70 11.80 -1.17
C ARG A 63 -21.17 12.97 -0.29
N SER A 64 -22.48 13.22 -0.21
CA SER A 64 -23.07 13.99 0.89
C SER A 64 -23.28 13.08 2.10
N GLN A 65 -22.62 13.36 3.23
CA GLN A 65 -22.79 12.57 4.45
C GLN A 65 -23.99 13.05 5.28
N ARG A 66 -24.98 12.18 5.48
CA ARG A 66 -25.79 12.18 6.71
C ARG A 66 -25.94 10.76 7.22
N LYS A 67 -25.63 10.57 8.49
CA LYS A 67 -25.45 9.27 9.16
C LYS A 67 -26.80 8.55 9.35
N SER A 68 -26.87 7.26 9.03
CA SER A 68 -27.85 6.34 9.61
C SER A 68 -27.15 5.14 10.24
N ARG A 69 -27.26 5.00 11.57
CA ARG A 69 -27.00 3.75 12.29
C ARG A 69 -28.23 2.84 12.12
N LEU A 70 -28.04 1.65 11.56
CA LEU A 70 -28.95 0.51 11.74
C LEU A 70 -28.19 -0.78 11.42
N SER A 71 -28.05 -1.62 12.45
CA SER A 71 -27.47 -2.96 12.41
C SER A 71 -28.59 -4.00 12.35
N LEU A 72 -28.42 -4.93 11.40
CA LEU A 72 -28.87 -6.32 11.30
C LEU A 72 -29.82 -6.89 12.37
N LYS A 73 -31.00 -7.34 11.91
CA LYS A 73 -31.76 -8.50 12.44
C LYS A 73 -32.28 -9.29 11.24
N GLY A 74 -31.94 -10.57 11.14
CA GLY A 74 -32.49 -11.47 10.12
C GLY A 74 -31.86 -12.86 10.16
N GLY A 75 -32.70 -13.88 10.35
CA GLY A 75 -32.39 -15.32 10.44
C GLY A 75 -33.06 -15.89 11.70
N GLY A 76 -34.17 -16.64 11.68
CA GLY A 76 -34.69 -17.56 10.67
C GLY A 76 -34.46 -18.98 11.19
N ALA A 77 -35.35 -19.46 12.07
CA ALA A 77 -35.26 -20.76 12.73
C ALA A 77 -36.08 -21.82 11.97
N ALA A 78 -35.48 -22.99 11.73
CA ALA A 78 -36.16 -24.22 11.35
C ALA A 78 -36.21 -25.17 12.56
N ALA A 79 -37.33 -25.89 12.68
CA ALA A 79 -37.74 -26.67 13.84
C ALA A 79 -37.21 -28.12 13.84
N ALA A 80 -36.92 -28.66 15.03
CA ALA A 80 -37.03 -30.07 15.40
C ALA A 80 -37.01 -30.21 16.95
N PRO A 81 -37.59 -31.29 17.54
CA PRO A 81 -38.15 -31.28 18.89
C PRO A 81 -37.20 -31.75 20.01
N ALA A 82 -37.64 -31.45 21.24
CA ALA A 82 -36.96 -31.59 22.53
C ALA A 82 -36.66 -33.05 22.98
N PRO A 83 -35.89 -33.22 24.07
CA PRO A 83 -36.59 -33.34 25.36
C PRO A 83 -35.96 -32.57 26.54
N ASP A 84 -36.88 -31.95 27.29
CA ASP A 84 -37.05 -31.91 28.74
C ASP A 84 -35.83 -31.82 29.68
N LYS A 85 -35.72 -30.67 30.38
CA LYS A 85 -35.60 -30.52 31.86
C LYS A 85 -35.17 -29.10 32.25
N GLY A 86 -35.79 -28.59 33.32
CA GLY A 86 -35.19 -27.57 34.21
C GLY A 86 -35.83 -26.18 34.16
N THR A 87 -36.81 -25.96 35.02
CA THR A 87 -37.40 -24.66 35.35
C THR A 87 -36.39 -23.70 35.99
N GLU A 88 -36.04 -22.62 35.30
CA GLU A 88 -35.50 -21.40 35.90
C GLU A 88 -36.33 -20.17 35.50
N LYS A 89 -36.63 -19.34 36.50
CA LYS A 89 -37.46 -18.13 36.40
C LYS A 89 -36.74 -17.03 35.59
N PHE A 90 -37.20 -16.78 34.37
CA PHE A 90 -36.80 -15.63 33.57
C PHE A 90 -37.69 -14.41 33.87
N SER A 91 -37.04 -13.27 34.16
CA SER A 91 -37.68 -11.98 34.39
C SER A 91 -38.23 -11.36 33.11
N GLU A 92 -39.41 -10.75 33.21
CA GLU A 92 -40.14 -10.09 32.12
C GLU A 92 -39.31 -8.97 31.45
N ARG A 93 -38.87 -9.21 30.21
CA ARG A 93 -38.33 -8.15 29.35
C ARG A 93 -39.48 -7.40 28.66
N LYS A 94 -39.60 -6.11 29.00
CA LYS A 94 -40.49 -5.12 28.37
C LYS A 94 -40.40 -5.17 26.83
N ARG A 95 -41.52 -5.50 26.18
CA ARG A 95 -41.72 -5.42 24.72
C ARG A 95 -41.51 -3.97 24.24
N THR A 96 -40.48 -3.75 23.43
CA THR A 96 -40.25 -2.48 22.75
C THR A 96 -41.18 -2.37 21.53
N LYS A 97 -41.94 -1.27 21.44
CA LYS A 97 -42.87 -0.98 20.33
C LYS A 97 -42.14 -1.01 18.97
N PRO A 98 -42.78 -1.55 17.90
CA PRO A 98 -42.22 -1.54 16.56
C PRO A 98 -41.99 -0.11 16.08
N ARG A 99 -40.78 0.19 15.60
CA ARG A 99 -40.47 1.49 14.99
C ARG A 99 -41.15 1.57 13.61
N PRO A 100 -41.76 2.71 13.26
CA PRO A 100 -42.35 2.91 11.94
C PRO A 100 -41.26 2.82 10.85
N PRO A 101 -41.60 2.33 9.64
CA PRO A 101 -40.66 2.26 8.53
C PRO A 101 -40.13 3.65 8.22
N LYS A 102 -38.80 3.78 8.13
CA LYS A 102 -38.17 5.03 7.72
C LYS A 102 -38.47 5.27 6.24
N VAL A 103 -39.15 6.37 5.95
CA VAL A 103 -39.30 6.90 4.59
C VAL A 103 -37.90 7.10 4.00
N GLU A 104 -37.57 6.36 2.93
CA GLU A 104 -36.30 6.54 2.23
C GLU A 104 -36.28 7.88 1.50
N ASP A 105 -35.15 8.59 1.58
CA ASP A 105 -34.91 9.84 0.87
C ASP A 105 -34.92 9.60 -0.65
N PRO A 106 -35.85 10.20 -1.41
CA PRO A 106 -35.95 10.03 -2.87
C PRO A 106 -34.63 10.32 -3.60
N GLY A 107 -33.85 11.29 -3.11
CA GLY A 107 -32.57 11.66 -3.70
C GLY A 107 -31.47 10.61 -3.53
N ARG A 108 -31.65 9.65 -2.61
CA ARG A 108 -30.74 8.50 -2.42
C ARG A 108 -31.07 7.37 -3.38
N VAL A 109 -32.37 7.11 -3.61
CA VAL A 109 -32.84 6.08 -4.54
C VAL A 109 -32.40 6.44 -5.95
N ALA A 110 -32.67 7.67 -6.40
CA ALA A 110 -32.27 8.16 -7.72
C ALA A 110 -30.74 8.08 -7.95
N ARG A 111 -29.92 8.47 -6.96
CA ARG A 111 -28.45 8.37 -7.09
C ARG A 111 -27.93 6.93 -7.12
N ARG A 112 -28.63 6.00 -6.46
CA ARG A 112 -28.32 4.57 -6.51
C ARG A 112 -28.70 4.00 -7.86
N GLU A 113 -29.85 4.36 -8.39
CA GLU A 113 -30.33 3.93 -9.72
C GLU A 113 -29.43 4.43 -10.83
N VAL A 114 -29.09 5.72 -10.88
CA VAL A 114 -28.15 6.28 -11.88
C VAL A 114 -26.80 5.56 -11.83
N ARG A 115 -26.32 5.20 -10.63
CA ARG A 115 -25.07 4.43 -10.50
C ARG A 115 -25.23 3.00 -10.99
N MET A 116 -26.34 2.33 -10.68
CA MET A 116 -26.61 0.98 -11.16
C MET A 116 -26.76 0.96 -12.67
N GLN A 117 -27.46 1.93 -13.26
CA GLN A 117 -27.61 2.09 -14.71
C GLN A 117 -26.26 2.34 -15.39
N ARG A 118 -25.40 3.22 -14.84
CA ARG A 118 -24.07 3.47 -15.41
C ARG A 118 -23.16 2.25 -15.30
N LEU A 119 -23.24 1.49 -14.21
CA LEU A 119 -22.51 0.23 -14.07
C LEU A 119 -23.03 -0.82 -15.05
N ALA A 120 -24.34 -0.96 -15.17
CA ALA A 120 -24.96 -1.87 -16.12
C ALA A 120 -24.65 -1.50 -17.57
N MET A 121 -24.54 -0.22 -17.93
CA MET A 121 -24.08 0.22 -19.26
C MET A 121 -22.61 -0.14 -19.50
N VAL A 122 -21.73 0.07 -18.53
CA VAL A 122 -20.30 -0.27 -18.67
C VAL A 122 -20.11 -1.79 -18.76
N GLU A 123 -20.89 -2.55 -17.98
CA GLU A 123 -20.91 -4.02 -18.02
C GLU A 123 -21.48 -4.51 -19.36
N ALA A 124 -22.59 -3.93 -19.83
CA ALA A 124 -23.18 -4.26 -21.13
C ALA A 124 -22.27 -3.91 -22.32
N GLN A 125 -21.53 -2.80 -22.25
CA GLN A 125 -20.52 -2.45 -23.27
C GLN A 125 -19.29 -3.36 -23.21
N ALA A 126 -18.93 -3.87 -22.02
CA ALA A 126 -17.86 -4.84 -21.88
C ALA A 126 -18.26 -6.25 -22.36
N ASP A 127 -19.56 -6.54 -22.40
CA ASP A 127 -20.14 -7.82 -22.84
C ASP A 127 -20.54 -7.84 -24.32
N GLU A 128 -20.36 -6.75 -25.08
CA GLU A 128 -20.49 -6.80 -26.54
C GLU A 128 -19.47 -7.82 -27.07
N VAL A 129 -19.99 -8.90 -27.66
CA VAL A 129 -19.16 -9.97 -28.20
C VAL A 129 -18.26 -9.35 -29.28
N PRO A 130 -16.93 -9.32 -29.07
CA PRO A 130 -16.02 -8.76 -30.05
C PRO A 130 -16.19 -9.48 -31.39
N SER A 131 -16.03 -8.74 -32.49
CA SER A 131 -16.04 -9.35 -33.82
C SER A 131 -14.99 -10.46 -33.89
N ALA A 132 -15.25 -11.48 -34.71
CA ALA A 132 -14.31 -12.59 -34.91
C ALA A 132 -12.92 -12.08 -35.34
N GLU A 133 -12.89 -11.06 -36.20
CA GLU A 133 -11.67 -10.38 -36.65
C GLU A 133 -10.89 -9.74 -35.50
N LEU A 134 -11.58 -9.03 -34.59
CA LEU A 134 -10.94 -8.43 -33.42
C LEU A 134 -10.38 -9.50 -32.48
N MET A 135 -11.11 -10.61 -32.29
CA MET A 135 -10.63 -11.73 -31.48
C MET A 135 -9.39 -12.39 -32.09
N GLU A 136 -9.34 -12.57 -33.40
CA GLU A 136 -8.17 -13.10 -34.10
C GLU A 136 -6.95 -12.17 -33.92
N GLN A 137 -7.14 -10.87 -34.11
CA GLN A 137 -6.09 -9.87 -33.86
C GLN A 137 -5.60 -9.90 -32.41
N LEU A 138 -6.52 -9.99 -31.43
CA LEU A 138 -6.17 -10.08 -30.02
C LEU A 138 -5.39 -11.36 -29.69
N LEU A 139 -5.74 -12.49 -30.31
CA LEU A 139 -5.03 -13.75 -30.12
C LEU A 139 -3.62 -13.69 -30.73
N GLU A 140 -3.45 -13.04 -31.88
CA GLU A 140 -2.13 -12.79 -32.49
C GLU A 140 -1.23 -11.97 -31.57
N GLU A 141 -1.78 -10.90 -30.98
CA GLU A 141 -1.08 -10.05 -30.01
C GLU A 141 -0.75 -10.77 -28.68
N MET A 142 -1.30 -11.97 -28.44
CA MET A 142 -0.99 -12.82 -27.29
C MET A 142 -0.04 -13.98 -27.63
N ARG A 143 0.56 -13.98 -28.84
CA ARG A 143 1.57 -14.98 -29.23
C ARG A 143 2.97 -14.59 -28.75
N TYR A 144 3.63 -15.57 -28.16
CA TYR A 144 5.02 -15.50 -27.73
C TYR A 144 5.68 -16.82 -28.09
N ASP A 145 6.87 -16.76 -28.66
CA ASP A 145 7.54 -17.92 -29.23
C ASP A 145 7.90 -18.96 -28.14
N HIS A 146 8.22 -18.50 -26.93
CA HIS A 146 8.54 -19.36 -25.78
C HIS A 146 7.29 -19.91 -25.06
N LEU A 147 6.10 -19.43 -25.41
CA LEU A 147 4.84 -19.82 -24.77
C LEU A 147 4.03 -20.74 -25.66
N PRO A 148 3.24 -21.66 -25.07
CA PRO A 148 2.33 -22.47 -25.85
C PRO A 148 1.20 -21.60 -26.45
N PRO A 149 0.45 -22.13 -27.43
CA PRO A 149 -0.72 -21.46 -27.97
C PRO A 149 -1.72 -21.00 -26.89
N ARG A 150 -2.36 -19.85 -27.10
CA ARG A 150 -3.18 -19.14 -26.10
C ARG A 150 -4.38 -19.96 -25.59
N ASP A 151 -4.88 -20.89 -26.38
CA ASP A 151 -6.00 -21.79 -26.06
C ASP A 151 -5.61 -22.86 -25.02
N THR A 152 -4.34 -23.27 -24.98
CA THR A 152 -3.85 -24.27 -24.00
C THR A 152 -3.42 -23.67 -22.67
N TRP A 153 -3.38 -22.33 -22.55
CA TRP A 153 -2.92 -21.63 -21.35
C TRP A 153 -3.67 -21.98 -20.07
N LYS A 154 -4.94 -22.40 -20.17
CA LYS A 154 -5.71 -22.81 -18.99
C LYS A 154 -5.15 -24.09 -18.34
N GLU A 155 -4.56 -24.95 -19.16
CA GLU A 155 -3.96 -26.22 -18.73
C GLU A 155 -2.51 -25.99 -18.29
N GLU A 156 -1.78 -25.15 -19.02
CA GLU A 156 -0.37 -24.83 -18.78
C GLU A 156 -0.16 -23.88 -17.59
N PHE A 157 -1.10 -22.97 -17.35
CA PHE A 157 -1.09 -22.01 -16.25
C PHE A 157 -2.32 -22.19 -15.35
N PRO A 158 -2.45 -23.35 -14.69
CA PRO A 158 -3.62 -23.66 -13.88
C PRO A 158 -3.73 -22.68 -12.72
N ASN A 159 -4.88 -22.05 -12.52
CA ASN A 159 -5.13 -21.16 -11.40
C ASN A 159 -5.50 -21.98 -10.15
N GLY A 160 -4.60 -22.04 -9.16
CA GLY A 160 -4.88 -22.80 -7.95
C GLY A 160 -3.79 -22.73 -6.89
N LYS A 161 -4.14 -23.06 -5.65
CA LYS A 161 -3.20 -22.98 -4.52
C LYS A 161 -2.06 -23.98 -4.67
N LYS A 162 -2.37 -25.15 -5.25
CA LYS A 162 -1.41 -26.23 -5.53
C LYS A 162 -0.26 -25.78 -6.45
N HIS A 163 -0.49 -24.75 -7.27
CA HIS A 163 0.47 -24.26 -8.25
C HIS A 163 1.08 -22.91 -7.87
N LEU A 164 0.76 -22.37 -6.68
CA LEU A 164 1.17 -21.02 -6.23
C LEU A 164 0.72 -19.87 -7.16
N THR A 165 -0.17 -20.15 -8.11
CA THR A 165 -0.71 -19.20 -9.08
C THR A 165 -2.03 -18.57 -8.64
N SER A 166 -2.53 -18.92 -7.45
CA SER A 166 -3.78 -18.36 -6.95
C SER A 166 -3.71 -16.84 -6.93
N TYR A 167 -4.67 -16.19 -7.58
CA TYR A 167 -4.79 -14.72 -7.62
C TYR A 167 -3.63 -14.01 -8.36
N ARG A 168 -2.76 -14.79 -9.01
CA ARG A 168 -1.79 -14.31 -9.98
C ARG A 168 -2.52 -14.03 -11.30
N TYR A 169 -2.05 -13.02 -11.99
CA TYR A 169 -2.40 -12.70 -13.37
C TYR A 169 -1.12 -12.20 -14.03
N PHE A 170 -1.15 -12.14 -15.35
CA PHE A 170 -0.14 -11.43 -16.11
C PHE A 170 -0.79 -10.70 -17.29
N VAL A 171 -0.20 -9.58 -17.68
CA VAL A 171 -0.57 -8.90 -18.94
C VAL A 171 -0.11 -9.80 -20.08
N SER A 172 -1.06 -10.20 -20.92
CA SER A 172 -0.83 -11.16 -22.01
C SER A 172 -0.76 -10.50 -23.38
N ASN A 173 -1.35 -9.32 -23.56
CA ASN A 173 -1.40 -8.63 -24.86
C ASN A 173 -0.13 -7.78 -25.09
N ARG A 174 0.59 -8.06 -26.18
CA ARG A 174 1.90 -7.46 -26.47
C ARG A 174 1.79 -5.95 -26.73
N THR A 175 0.77 -5.49 -27.46
CA THR A 175 0.51 -4.05 -27.63
C THR A 175 0.31 -3.35 -26.29
N THR A 176 -0.46 -3.93 -25.37
CA THR A 176 -0.68 -3.41 -24.02
C THR A 176 0.63 -3.34 -23.23
N ILE A 177 1.47 -4.38 -23.32
CA ILE A 177 2.79 -4.41 -22.68
C ILE A 177 3.69 -3.29 -23.22
N LYS A 178 3.80 -3.17 -24.55
CA LYS A 178 4.62 -2.13 -25.19
C LYS A 178 4.16 -0.74 -24.76
N ASP A 179 2.86 -0.53 -24.67
CA ASP A 179 2.28 0.74 -24.22
C ASP A 179 2.59 1.04 -22.74
N MET A 180 2.54 0.03 -21.87
CA MET A 180 3.00 0.17 -20.48
C MET A 180 4.51 0.41 -20.37
N ILE A 181 5.32 -0.23 -21.21
CA ILE A 181 6.79 -0.08 -21.22
C ILE A 181 7.19 1.34 -21.59
N LYS A 182 6.54 1.96 -22.58
CA LYS A 182 6.76 3.37 -22.96
C LYS A 182 6.60 4.31 -21.76
N ASP A 183 5.64 4.01 -20.88
CA ASP A 183 5.31 4.82 -19.71
C ASP A 183 6.31 4.66 -18.54
N LEU A 184 7.23 3.68 -18.59
CA LEU A 184 8.24 3.45 -17.55
C LEU A 184 9.37 4.49 -17.55
N GLY A 185 9.57 5.20 -18.66
CA GLY A 185 10.66 6.18 -18.79
C GLY A 185 12.05 5.54 -18.89
N ILE A 186 12.15 4.32 -19.43
CA ILE A 186 13.44 3.64 -19.69
C ILE A 186 14.27 4.46 -20.69
N GLU A 187 13.63 5.03 -21.71
CA GLU A 187 14.25 5.90 -22.71
C GLU A 187 14.18 7.39 -22.34
N GLY A 188 13.74 7.72 -21.11
CA GLY A 188 13.54 9.11 -20.68
C GLY A 188 14.84 9.88 -20.48
N GLU A 189 14.81 11.19 -20.70
CA GLU A 189 15.98 12.07 -20.55
C GLU A 189 16.62 12.01 -19.15
N GLU A 190 15.84 11.75 -18.10
CA GLU A 190 16.35 11.58 -16.72
C GLU A 190 17.36 10.41 -16.60
N ARG A 191 17.34 9.46 -17.54
CA ARG A 191 18.27 8.32 -17.61
C ARG A 191 19.57 8.63 -18.36
N LYS A 192 19.68 9.77 -19.06
CA LYS A 192 20.89 10.21 -19.79
C LYS A 192 21.48 9.16 -20.75
N GLY A 193 20.62 8.32 -21.32
CA GLY A 193 21.03 7.22 -22.22
C GLY A 193 21.70 6.04 -21.52
N GLU A 194 21.73 6.01 -20.19
CA GLU A 194 22.25 4.88 -19.44
C GLU A 194 21.34 3.65 -19.59
N LYS A 195 21.96 2.49 -19.80
CA LYS A 195 21.21 1.23 -19.81
C LYS A 195 20.68 0.91 -18.40
N VAL A 196 19.46 0.38 -18.37
CA VAL A 196 18.70 0.07 -17.17
C VAL A 196 18.67 -1.43 -16.92
N THR A 197 18.90 -1.85 -15.69
CA THR A 197 18.62 -3.21 -15.23
C THR A 197 17.23 -3.26 -14.59
N ILE A 198 16.41 -4.22 -14.99
CA ILE A 198 15.05 -4.38 -14.48
C ILE A 198 15.01 -5.57 -13.52
N VAL A 199 14.61 -5.32 -12.28
CA VAL A 199 14.23 -6.39 -11.35
C VAL A 199 12.72 -6.56 -11.45
N GLU A 200 12.30 -7.69 -12.01
CA GLU A 200 10.90 -8.00 -12.26
C GLU A 200 10.35 -8.95 -11.19
N GLY A 201 9.49 -8.43 -10.31
CA GLY A 201 8.76 -9.22 -9.33
C GLY A 201 7.49 -9.80 -9.92
N TYR A 202 7.30 -11.12 -9.78
CA TYR A 202 6.13 -11.83 -10.31
C TYR A 202 5.98 -11.71 -11.85
N PRO A 203 7.03 -12.05 -12.63
CA PRO A 203 7.01 -11.98 -14.09
C PRO A 203 5.94 -12.86 -14.73
N GLY A 204 5.45 -13.89 -14.02
CA GLY A 204 4.59 -14.90 -14.60
C GLY A 204 5.38 -15.66 -15.68
N PRO A 205 4.78 -15.95 -16.85
CA PRO A 205 5.48 -16.68 -17.91
C PRO A 205 6.48 -15.81 -18.71
N GLY A 206 6.80 -14.59 -18.24
CA GLY A 206 7.84 -13.74 -18.85
C GLY A 206 7.37 -12.90 -20.04
N THR A 207 6.10 -12.48 -20.08
CA THR A 207 5.57 -11.65 -21.19
C THR A 207 6.25 -10.28 -21.22
N PHE A 208 6.37 -9.59 -20.08
CA PHE A 208 7.13 -8.33 -19.97
C PHE A 208 8.62 -8.54 -20.21
N ALA A 209 9.24 -9.54 -19.54
CA ALA A 209 10.65 -9.88 -19.75
C ALA A 209 11.01 -10.04 -21.23
N SER A 210 10.17 -10.73 -22.01
CA SER A 210 10.39 -10.94 -23.45
C SER A 210 10.39 -9.63 -24.26
N GLU A 211 9.59 -8.64 -23.87
CA GLU A 211 9.55 -7.32 -24.54
C GLU A 211 10.66 -6.40 -24.05
N PHE A 212 11.00 -6.44 -22.75
CA PHE A 212 12.12 -5.69 -22.20
C PHE A 212 13.45 -6.07 -22.85
N LEU A 213 13.70 -7.36 -23.07
CA LEU A 213 14.97 -7.84 -23.62
C LEU A 213 15.17 -7.49 -25.10
N LYS A 214 14.11 -7.06 -25.80
CA LYS A 214 14.19 -6.53 -27.17
C LYS A 214 14.69 -5.09 -27.22
N MET A 215 14.71 -4.38 -26.10
CA MET A 215 15.18 -2.99 -26.01
C MET A 215 16.68 -2.94 -25.80
N ASP A 216 17.36 -2.05 -26.52
CA ASP A 216 18.81 -1.82 -26.39
C ASP A 216 19.20 -1.09 -25.10
N GLN A 217 18.26 -0.30 -24.57
CA GLN A 217 18.38 0.46 -23.33
C GLN A 217 18.17 -0.41 -22.09
N VAL A 218 17.62 -1.62 -22.24
CA VAL A 218 17.56 -2.58 -21.15
C VAL A 218 18.87 -3.36 -21.17
N GLU A 219 19.65 -3.29 -20.11
CA GLU A 219 20.87 -4.09 -20.01
C GLU A 219 20.53 -5.55 -19.73
N LYS A 220 19.69 -5.75 -18.71
CA LYS A 220 19.43 -7.04 -18.09
C LYS A 220 18.06 -7.05 -17.41
N VAL A 221 17.38 -8.19 -17.41
CA VAL A 221 16.16 -8.46 -16.66
C VAL A 221 16.44 -9.55 -15.63
N ILE A 222 16.07 -9.31 -14.38
CA ILE A 222 16.19 -10.27 -13.28
C ILE A 222 14.79 -10.61 -12.78
N ALA A 223 14.33 -11.81 -13.15
CA ALA A 223 13.00 -12.34 -12.89
C ALA A 223 12.94 -13.03 -11.51
N LEU A 224 12.09 -12.53 -10.61
CA LEU A 224 11.82 -13.12 -9.29
C LEU A 224 10.50 -13.90 -9.32
N GLU A 225 10.58 -15.23 -9.47
CA GLU A 225 9.41 -16.11 -9.61
C GLU A 225 9.56 -17.38 -8.78
N ASP A 226 8.47 -17.81 -8.14
CA ASP A 226 8.43 -19.02 -7.31
C ASP A 226 7.46 -20.09 -7.84
N ALA A 227 6.56 -19.74 -8.77
CA ALA A 227 5.61 -20.69 -9.33
C ALA A 227 6.30 -21.61 -10.37
N PRO A 228 6.32 -22.94 -10.18
CA PRO A 228 7.03 -23.87 -11.07
C PRO A 228 6.58 -23.80 -12.54
N CYS A 229 5.28 -23.65 -12.79
CA CYS A 229 4.74 -23.56 -14.15
C CYS A 229 5.21 -22.31 -14.90
N PHE A 230 5.51 -21.22 -14.19
CA PHE A 230 6.05 -20.00 -14.79
C PHE A 230 7.56 -20.06 -14.95
N LEU A 231 8.27 -20.66 -13.98
CA LEU A 231 9.72 -20.89 -14.04
C LEU A 231 10.12 -21.69 -15.30
N GLU A 232 9.38 -22.76 -15.63
CA GLU A 232 9.64 -23.54 -16.84
C GLU A 232 9.58 -22.68 -18.11
N LYS A 233 8.64 -21.73 -18.18
CA LYS A 233 8.51 -20.85 -19.36
C LYS A 233 9.57 -19.78 -19.40
N LEU A 234 10.01 -19.27 -18.26
CA LEU A 234 11.15 -18.34 -18.18
C LEU A 234 12.45 -19.02 -18.62
N GLU A 235 12.67 -20.28 -18.25
CA GLU A 235 13.82 -21.07 -18.71
C GLU A 235 13.77 -21.30 -20.22
N LYS A 236 12.58 -21.56 -20.79
CA LYS A 236 12.38 -21.63 -22.25
C LYS A 236 12.67 -20.30 -22.94
N LEU A 237 12.23 -19.18 -22.38
CA LEU A 237 12.57 -17.84 -22.89
C LEU A 237 14.08 -17.60 -22.88
N GLN A 238 14.75 -17.96 -21.78
CA GLN A 238 16.20 -17.82 -21.65
C GLN A 238 16.95 -18.64 -22.71
N ALA A 239 16.54 -19.90 -22.92
CA ALA A 239 17.13 -20.77 -23.93
C ALA A 239 16.89 -20.25 -25.35
N GLN A 240 15.65 -19.81 -25.66
CA GLN A 240 15.33 -19.23 -26.96
C GLN A 240 16.20 -18.00 -27.28
N LEU A 241 16.41 -17.11 -26.31
CA LEU A 241 17.27 -15.95 -26.51
C LEU A 241 18.71 -16.38 -26.85
N GLU A 242 19.25 -17.37 -26.13
CA GLU A 242 20.57 -17.91 -26.40
C GLU A 242 20.68 -18.52 -27.80
N ASP A 243 19.65 -19.23 -28.25
CA ASP A 243 19.57 -19.84 -29.58
C ASP A 243 19.46 -18.79 -30.71
N GLU A 244 18.68 -17.72 -30.51
CA GLU A 244 18.54 -16.62 -31.47
C GLU A 244 19.83 -15.81 -31.63
N LYS A 245 20.48 -15.51 -30.49
CA LYS A 245 21.74 -14.77 -30.46
C LYS A 245 22.57 -15.20 -29.25
N PRO A 246 23.68 -15.94 -29.47
CA PRO A 246 24.56 -16.40 -28.40
C PRO A 246 24.98 -15.27 -27.46
N GLY A 247 24.91 -15.53 -26.15
CA GLY A 247 25.17 -14.59 -25.08
C GLY A 247 23.95 -13.75 -24.66
N THR A 248 22.87 -13.66 -25.43
CA THR A 248 21.69 -12.89 -25.00
C THR A 248 20.85 -13.58 -23.93
N GLY A 249 20.95 -14.91 -23.78
CA GLY A 249 20.33 -15.62 -22.67
C GLY A 249 20.86 -15.14 -21.31
N SER A 250 22.12 -14.69 -21.25
CA SER A 250 22.73 -14.11 -20.03
C SER A 250 22.10 -12.77 -19.58
N ARG A 251 21.33 -12.11 -20.45
CA ARG A 251 20.58 -10.89 -20.10
C ARG A 251 19.31 -11.20 -19.31
N LEU A 252 18.86 -12.45 -19.28
CA LEU A 252 17.77 -12.89 -18.42
C LEU A 252 18.31 -13.71 -17.27
N ASP A 253 18.21 -13.19 -16.05
CA ASP A 253 18.53 -13.90 -14.83
C ASP A 253 17.25 -14.36 -14.14
N ILE A 254 17.19 -15.62 -13.71
CA ILE A 254 16.02 -16.18 -13.02
C ILE A 254 16.40 -16.47 -11.57
N VAL A 255 15.70 -15.84 -10.63
CA VAL A 255 15.78 -16.13 -9.19
C VAL A 255 14.52 -16.88 -8.80
N LYS A 256 14.68 -18.14 -8.39
CA LYS A 256 13.59 -19.09 -8.10
C LYS A 256 12.97 -18.84 -6.72
N SER A 257 12.58 -17.61 -6.44
CA SER A 257 12.13 -17.14 -5.14
C SER A 257 11.10 -16.01 -5.26
N SER A 258 10.23 -15.89 -4.26
CA SER A 258 9.10 -14.97 -4.28
C SER A 258 9.54 -13.53 -4.05
N ALA A 259 9.08 -12.57 -4.86
CA ALA A 259 9.34 -11.15 -4.63
C ALA A 259 8.79 -10.61 -3.29
N TYR A 260 7.92 -11.35 -2.61
CA TYR A 260 7.43 -11.00 -1.27
C TYR A 260 8.45 -11.25 -0.14
N GLN A 261 9.39 -12.17 -0.33
CA GLN A 261 10.35 -12.53 0.72
C GLN A 261 11.55 -11.58 0.70
N TRP A 262 11.96 -11.09 1.87
CA TRP A 262 13.13 -10.21 1.97
C TRP A 262 14.43 -10.93 1.60
N ASP A 263 14.54 -12.22 1.95
CA ASP A 263 15.72 -13.04 1.68
C ASP A 263 16.00 -13.18 0.17
N THR A 264 14.98 -13.09 -0.68
CA THR A 264 15.14 -13.08 -2.15
C THR A 264 16.05 -11.95 -2.61
N TYR A 265 15.97 -10.78 -1.97
CA TYR A 265 16.80 -9.63 -2.32
C TYR A 265 18.19 -9.72 -1.71
N SER A 266 18.33 -10.37 -0.56
CA SER A 266 19.62 -10.72 0.02
C SER A 266 20.38 -11.67 -0.90
N GLU A 267 19.70 -12.70 -1.42
CA GLU A 267 20.21 -13.67 -2.39
C GLU A 267 20.55 -13.01 -3.73
N LEU A 268 19.68 -12.13 -4.24
CA LEU A 268 19.91 -11.36 -5.46
C LEU A 268 21.24 -10.60 -5.42
N VAL A 269 21.54 -9.97 -4.27
CA VAL A 269 22.75 -9.18 -4.05
C VAL A 269 23.95 -10.10 -3.84
N SER A 270 23.84 -11.10 -2.96
CA SER A 270 24.97 -11.99 -2.64
C SER A 270 25.36 -12.93 -3.79
N SER A 271 24.44 -13.23 -4.70
CA SER A 271 24.71 -14.04 -5.90
C SER A 271 25.45 -13.27 -7.00
N GLY A 272 25.70 -11.97 -6.81
CA GLY A 272 26.42 -11.14 -7.78
C GLY A 272 25.62 -10.83 -9.05
N LYS A 273 24.31 -11.09 -9.08
CA LYS A 273 23.46 -10.82 -10.26
C LYS A 273 23.36 -9.34 -10.62
N LEU A 274 23.66 -8.46 -9.66
CA LEU A 274 23.74 -7.01 -9.80
C LEU A 274 25.18 -6.47 -9.91
N ALA A 275 26.20 -7.34 -9.94
CA ALA A 275 27.61 -6.91 -9.90
C ALA A 275 28.03 -6.04 -11.09
N HIS A 276 27.36 -6.17 -12.23
CA HIS A 276 27.60 -5.33 -13.42
C HIS A 276 27.20 -3.85 -13.22
N LEU A 277 26.47 -3.54 -12.15
CA LEU A 277 26.11 -2.17 -11.77
C LEU A 277 27.12 -1.51 -10.84
N ASN A 278 28.15 -2.23 -10.39
CA ASN A 278 29.21 -1.65 -9.59
C ASN A 278 29.84 -0.45 -10.33
N ASP A 279 30.21 0.59 -9.57
CA ASP A 279 30.80 1.83 -10.08
C ASP A 279 29.88 2.74 -10.92
N ARG A 280 28.61 2.34 -11.15
CA ARG A 280 27.64 3.17 -11.91
C ARG A 280 26.95 4.24 -11.07
N VAL A 281 26.99 4.11 -9.74
CA VAL A 281 26.43 5.09 -8.81
C VAL A 281 27.52 5.54 -7.86
N THR A 282 27.71 6.85 -7.74
CA THR A 282 28.72 7.46 -6.88
C THR A 282 28.07 8.23 -5.73
N THR A 283 28.62 8.09 -4.53
CA THR A 283 28.25 8.90 -3.36
C THR A 283 28.93 10.27 -3.40
N SER A 284 28.48 11.20 -2.55
CA SER A 284 29.03 12.56 -2.49
C SER A 284 30.52 12.61 -2.11
N ASP A 285 31.03 11.59 -1.44
CA ASP A 285 32.47 11.43 -1.11
C ASP A 285 33.28 10.79 -2.24
N GLY A 286 32.67 10.56 -3.41
CA GLY A 286 33.32 10.00 -4.60
C GLY A 286 33.52 8.48 -4.57
N LYS A 287 32.97 7.78 -3.57
CA LYS A 287 33.02 6.31 -3.54
C LYS A 287 31.95 5.72 -4.46
N SER A 288 32.28 4.58 -5.06
CA SER A 288 31.32 3.77 -5.80
C SER A 288 30.38 3.03 -4.84
N VAL A 289 29.10 2.98 -5.19
CA VAL A 289 28.12 2.12 -4.54
C VAL A 289 28.34 0.68 -5.01
N GLU A 290 28.51 -0.23 -4.06
CA GLU A 290 28.68 -1.66 -4.32
C GLU A 290 27.31 -2.37 -4.31
N PHE A 291 26.99 -3.08 -5.39
CA PHE A 291 25.76 -3.86 -5.58
C PHE A 291 25.91 -5.34 -5.22
N THR A 292 27.07 -5.74 -4.69
CA THR A 292 27.41 -7.12 -4.29
C THR A 292 27.36 -7.37 -2.78
N THR A 293 27.12 -6.34 -1.97
CA THR A 293 27.09 -6.47 -0.51
C THR A 293 25.76 -6.02 0.10
N ASN A 294 25.30 -6.78 1.10
CA ASN A 294 24.13 -6.42 1.89
C ASN A 294 24.44 -5.38 2.98
N ASP A 295 25.72 -5.18 3.30
CA ASP A 295 26.17 -4.35 4.41
C ASP A 295 26.29 -2.87 4.05
N PHE A 296 26.16 -2.53 2.76
CA PHE A 296 26.20 -1.14 2.32
C PHE A 296 25.06 -0.34 2.96
N LYS A 297 25.42 0.60 3.81
CA LYS A 297 24.48 1.57 4.38
C LYS A 297 24.52 2.81 3.52
N GLY A 298 23.44 3.03 2.78
CA GLY A 298 23.27 4.26 2.00
C GLY A 298 23.38 5.49 2.92
N PRO A 299 24.06 6.57 2.48
CA PRO A 299 24.01 7.86 3.16
C PRO A 299 22.58 8.41 3.18
N ASP A 300 22.35 9.61 3.72
CA ASP A 300 21.00 10.19 3.73
C ASP A 300 20.48 10.56 2.32
N HIS A 301 19.23 11.00 2.21
CA HIS A 301 18.61 11.40 0.94
C HIS A 301 19.23 12.64 0.29
N SER A 302 20.15 13.35 0.94
CA SER A 302 20.85 14.50 0.35
C SER A 302 22.09 14.11 -0.47
N ASP A 303 22.54 12.87 -0.33
CA ASP A 303 23.72 12.36 -1.04
C ASP A 303 23.52 12.27 -2.56
N ALA A 304 24.62 12.41 -3.31
CA ALA A 304 24.64 12.34 -4.77
C ALA A 304 24.07 11.01 -5.31
N SER A 305 24.31 9.88 -4.64
CA SER A 305 23.76 8.57 -5.00
C SER A 305 22.22 8.51 -4.99
N TRP A 306 21.57 9.47 -4.31
CA TRP A 306 20.12 9.57 -4.24
C TRP A 306 19.53 10.63 -5.19
N GLN A 307 20.28 11.67 -5.54
CA GLN A 307 19.71 12.79 -6.32
C GLN A 307 19.27 12.36 -7.72
N GLU A 308 19.97 11.41 -8.32
CA GLU A 308 19.68 10.91 -9.66
C GLU A 308 19.00 9.54 -9.58
N LEU A 309 18.28 9.16 -10.65
CA LEU A 309 17.68 7.83 -10.70
C LEU A 309 18.77 6.77 -10.77
N SER A 310 18.59 5.70 -10.01
CA SER A 310 19.45 4.52 -10.09
C SER A 310 19.34 3.86 -11.48
N PRO A 311 20.41 3.25 -12.02
CA PRO A 311 20.33 2.41 -13.23
C PRO A 311 19.47 1.14 -13.01
N LEU A 312 18.98 0.92 -11.79
CA LEU A 312 18.03 -0.12 -11.44
C LEU A 312 16.58 0.39 -11.51
N LEU A 313 15.69 -0.40 -12.10
CA LEU A 313 14.23 -0.21 -12.08
C LEU A 313 13.59 -1.46 -11.47
N PHE A 314 12.64 -1.27 -10.56
CA PHE A 314 11.84 -2.38 -10.04
C PHE A 314 10.45 -2.38 -10.68
N PHE A 315 10.09 -3.46 -11.37
CA PHE A 315 8.77 -3.64 -11.98
C PHE A 315 8.08 -4.84 -11.34
N ALA A 316 6.78 -4.75 -11.06
CA ALA A 316 6.04 -5.92 -10.58
C ALA A 316 4.58 -5.97 -11.02
N GLN A 317 4.11 -7.19 -11.32
CA GLN A 317 2.70 -7.48 -11.51
C GLN A 317 2.12 -7.98 -10.17
N LEU A 318 1.62 -7.04 -9.36
CA LEU A 318 1.25 -7.35 -7.98
C LEU A 318 0.09 -8.35 -7.93
N PRO A 319 0.23 -9.49 -7.23
CA PRO A 319 -0.86 -10.44 -7.06
C PRO A 319 -2.09 -9.75 -6.48
N ASN A 320 -3.30 -10.13 -6.93
CA ASN A 320 -4.54 -9.51 -6.47
C ASN A 320 -4.98 -10.05 -5.08
N THR A 321 -4.11 -9.82 -4.11
CA THR A 321 -4.22 -10.31 -2.73
C THR A 321 -3.77 -9.24 -1.75
N VAL A 322 -4.07 -9.47 -0.47
CA VAL A 322 -3.52 -8.64 0.62
C VAL A 322 -1.98 -8.68 0.62
N TYR A 323 -1.36 -9.79 0.21
CA TYR A 323 0.10 -9.90 0.13
C TYR A 323 0.71 -8.97 -0.91
N GLY A 324 0.07 -8.79 -2.07
CA GLY A 324 0.52 -7.83 -3.08
C GLY A 324 0.48 -6.38 -2.56
N GLU A 325 -0.58 -6.02 -1.83
CA GLU A 325 -0.66 -4.70 -1.19
C GLU A 325 0.33 -4.53 -0.02
N GLN A 326 0.61 -5.61 0.72
CA GLN A 326 1.60 -5.63 1.79
C GLN A 326 3.02 -5.43 1.24
N LEU A 327 3.38 -6.14 0.17
CA LEU A 327 4.66 -5.97 -0.53
C LEU A 327 4.83 -4.52 -0.99
N PHE A 328 3.82 -3.95 -1.63
CA PHE A 328 3.83 -2.54 -2.02
C PHE A 328 4.07 -1.63 -0.81
N ALA A 329 3.31 -1.78 0.28
CA ALA A 329 3.46 -0.94 1.46
C ALA A 329 4.85 -1.09 2.11
N GLN A 330 5.39 -2.30 2.17
CA GLN A 330 6.71 -2.62 2.71
C GLN A 330 7.82 -1.94 1.89
N ILE A 331 7.79 -2.06 0.56
CA ILE A 331 8.72 -1.41 -0.34
C ILE A 331 8.66 0.12 -0.17
N ILE A 332 7.46 0.70 -0.12
CA ILE A 332 7.32 2.15 0.05
C ILE A 332 7.90 2.63 1.38
N SER A 333 7.66 1.93 2.50
CA SER A 333 8.26 2.29 3.78
C SER A 333 9.80 2.22 3.76
N ALA A 334 10.38 1.30 2.98
CA ALA A 334 11.84 1.16 2.85
C ALA A 334 12.53 2.37 2.22
N ILE A 335 11.79 3.21 1.47
CA ILE A 335 12.31 4.48 0.91
C ILE A 335 12.82 5.40 2.03
N ALA A 336 12.07 5.51 3.13
CA ALA A 336 12.36 6.46 4.20
C ALA A 336 13.69 6.15 4.90
N SER A 337 14.03 4.87 5.06
CA SER A 337 15.26 4.42 5.69
C SER A 337 16.39 4.11 4.70
N ARG A 338 16.16 4.29 3.38
CA ARG A 338 17.04 3.78 2.31
C ARG A 338 17.47 2.33 2.54
N SER A 339 16.54 1.49 3.00
CA SER A 339 16.77 0.05 3.18
C SER A 339 16.38 -0.72 1.92
N TRP A 340 16.50 -2.05 1.93
CA TRP A 340 16.26 -2.88 0.74
C TRP A 340 17.15 -2.41 -0.42
N LEU A 341 16.66 -2.37 -1.66
CA LEU A 341 17.42 -1.93 -2.82
C LEU A 341 17.69 -0.41 -2.80
N PHE A 342 16.94 0.39 -2.02
CA PHE A 342 17.14 1.85 -1.93
C PHE A 342 18.47 2.27 -1.28
N ARG A 343 19.18 1.32 -0.66
CA ARG A 343 20.57 1.57 -0.25
C ARG A 343 21.46 1.87 -1.46
N HIS A 344 21.14 1.31 -2.64
CA HIS A 344 21.93 1.48 -3.85
C HIS A 344 21.53 2.70 -4.72
N GLY A 345 20.62 3.54 -4.24
CA GLY A 345 20.21 4.79 -4.91
C GLY A 345 18.70 4.94 -5.05
N ARG A 346 18.28 5.95 -5.81
CA ARG A 346 16.86 6.31 -5.98
C ARG A 346 16.22 5.47 -7.08
N ILE A 347 15.70 4.30 -6.69
CA ILE A 347 15.11 3.32 -7.61
C ILE A 347 13.69 3.72 -7.99
N GLN A 348 13.41 3.80 -9.28
CA GLN A 348 12.05 3.96 -9.78
C GLN A 348 11.29 2.64 -9.68
N LEU A 349 10.05 2.70 -9.21
CA LEU A 349 9.17 1.55 -9.09
C LEU A 349 8.05 1.64 -10.13
N ALA A 350 7.60 0.49 -10.61
CA ALA A 350 6.45 0.39 -11.49
C ALA A 350 5.60 -0.85 -11.15
N PHE A 351 4.29 -0.67 -11.17
CA PHE A 351 3.36 -1.71 -10.74
C PHE A 351 2.17 -1.82 -11.68
N THR A 352 1.86 -3.04 -12.09
CA THR A 352 0.50 -3.41 -12.49
C THR A 352 -0.23 -3.88 -11.26
N CYS A 353 -1.38 -3.28 -10.93
CA CYS A 353 -2.08 -3.55 -9.68
C CYS A 353 -3.58 -3.20 -9.75
N GLY A 354 -4.33 -3.51 -8.69
CA GLY A 354 -5.74 -3.17 -8.61
C GLY A 354 -6.01 -1.66 -8.46
N GLU A 355 -7.05 -1.17 -9.11
CA GLU A 355 -7.48 0.25 -9.10
C GLU A 355 -7.68 0.80 -7.68
N SER A 356 -8.10 -0.04 -6.73
CA SER A 356 -8.27 0.35 -5.32
C SER A 356 -6.96 0.70 -4.61
N LEU A 357 -5.84 0.09 -5.02
CA LEU A 357 -4.52 0.43 -4.49
C LEU A 357 -4.12 1.82 -4.98
N ALA A 358 -4.15 2.07 -6.29
CA ALA A 358 -3.81 3.36 -6.87
C ALA A 358 -4.70 4.50 -6.35
N LYS A 359 -6.03 4.28 -6.23
CA LYS A 359 -6.95 5.28 -5.65
C LYS A 359 -6.57 5.69 -4.23
N ARG A 360 -6.09 4.75 -3.41
CA ARG A 360 -5.61 5.07 -2.05
C ARG A 360 -4.27 5.80 -2.09
N CYS A 361 -3.37 5.43 -3.01
CA CYS A 361 -2.08 6.08 -3.18
C CYS A 361 -2.22 7.55 -3.62
N LEU A 362 -3.19 7.85 -4.49
CA LEU A 362 -3.48 9.20 -4.98
C LEU A 362 -4.43 10.01 -4.10
N ALA A 363 -4.96 9.43 -3.02
CA ALA A 363 -5.96 10.10 -2.20
C ALA A 363 -5.37 11.31 -1.46
N GLU A 364 -5.85 12.51 -1.77
CA GLU A 364 -5.40 13.76 -1.15
C GLU A 364 -6.07 14.01 0.22
N ALA A 365 -5.55 15.01 0.93
CA ALA A 365 -6.16 15.51 2.16
C ALA A 365 -7.63 15.90 1.93
N GLY A 366 -8.51 15.47 2.81
CA GLY A 366 -9.96 15.69 2.70
C GLY A 366 -10.73 14.61 1.94
N ASP A 367 -10.08 13.66 1.27
CA ASP A 367 -10.78 12.50 0.68
C ASP A 367 -11.25 11.54 1.77
N LYS A 368 -12.51 11.71 2.17
CA LYS A 368 -13.17 10.89 3.21
C LYS A 368 -13.37 9.43 2.83
N ILE A 369 -13.16 9.05 1.57
CA ILE A 369 -13.35 7.67 1.11
C ILE A 369 -12.01 6.96 1.08
N SER A 370 -11.03 7.51 0.36
CA SER A 370 -9.81 6.77 0.00
C SER A 370 -8.58 7.20 0.82
N ARG A 371 -8.59 8.38 1.44
CA ARG A 371 -7.47 8.85 2.27
C ARG A 371 -7.28 7.93 3.48
N GLY A 372 -6.03 7.51 3.68
CA GLY A 372 -5.61 6.66 4.78
C GLY A 372 -4.10 6.63 4.95
N LYS A 373 -3.61 5.77 5.85
CA LYS A 373 -2.18 5.60 6.15
C LYS A 373 -1.37 5.42 4.87
N LEU A 374 -1.74 4.42 4.06
CA LEU A 374 -0.99 4.06 2.85
C LEU A 374 -0.77 5.24 1.91
N GLY A 375 -1.82 5.95 1.50
CA GLY A 375 -1.71 7.11 0.61
C GLY A 375 -0.88 8.24 1.19
N THR A 376 -1.01 8.48 2.50
CA THR A 376 -0.21 9.49 3.20
C THR A 376 1.27 9.10 3.21
N THR A 377 1.60 7.85 3.53
CA THR A 377 2.98 7.34 3.49
C THR A 377 3.57 7.46 2.08
N VAL A 378 2.84 6.98 1.07
CA VAL A 378 3.31 7.02 -0.33
C VAL A 378 3.60 8.45 -0.76
N GLN A 379 2.66 9.39 -0.56
CA GLN A 379 2.85 10.78 -1.01
C GLN A 379 3.90 11.57 -0.21
N CYS A 380 4.19 11.16 1.03
CA CYS A 380 5.30 11.73 1.79
C CYS A 380 6.67 11.28 1.26
N LEU A 381 6.75 10.09 0.66
CA LEU A 381 8.01 9.46 0.27
C LEU A 381 8.29 9.48 -1.24
N ALA A 382 7.23 9.52 -2.06
CA ALA A 382 7.33 9.31 -3.50
C ALA A 382 6.26 10.10 -4.26
N ASP A 383 6.54 10.33 -5.54
CA ASP A 383 5.59 10.83 -6.53
C ASP A 383 4.96 9.64 -7.27
N VAL A 384 3.64 9.67 -7.40
CA VAL A 384 2.86 8.60 -8.04
C VAL A 384 2.24 9.12 -9.32
N LYS A 385 2.45 8.39 -10.41
CA LYS A 385 1.80 8.66 -11.70
C LYS A 385 1.07 7.40 -12.17
N VAL A 386 -0.23 7.53 -12.39
CA VAL A 386 -1.02 6.48 -13.06
C VAL A 386 -0.93 6.74 -14.55
N HIS A 387 -0.51 5.73 -15.30
CA HIS A 387 -0.35 5.84 -16.75
C HIS A 387 -1.48 5.15 -17.50
N ARG A 388 -1.99 4.04 -16.94
CA ARG A 388 -3.14 3.33 -17.48
C ARG A 388 -4.22 3.17 -16.44
N TYR A 389 -5.41 3.67 -16.73
CA TYR A 389 -6.58 3.54 -15.88
C TYR A 389 -7.39 2.28 -16.20
N ALA A 390 -8.24 1.88 -15.26
CA ALA A 390 -9.05 0.66 -15.37
C ALA A 390 -9.98 0.59 -16.58
N HIS A 391 -10.36 1.72 -17.16
CA HIS A 391 -11.22 1.75 -18.35
C HIS A 391 -10.44 1.56 -19.66
N GLU A 392 -9.13 1.88 -19.67
CA GLU A 392 -8.24 1.63 -20.81
C GLU A 392 -7.78 0.17 -20.87
N LEU A 393 -7.85 -0.52 -19.73
CA LEU A 393 -7.51 -1.93 -19.57
C LEU A 393 -8.77 -2.81 -19.49
N ALA A 394 -9.88 -2.30 -20.02
CA ALA A 394 -11.15 -3.00 -20.13
C ALA A 394 -11.49 -3.24 -21.62
N PRO A 395 -12.07 -4.40 -21.96
CA PRO A 395 -12.38 -5.52 -21.07
C PRO A 395 -11.12 -6.29 -20.65
N HIS A 396 -11.13 -6.84 -19.43
CA HIS A 396 -9.98 -7.51 -18.82
C HIS A 396 -9.39 -8.64 -19.70
N THR A 397 -10.27 -9.38 -20.37
CA THR A 397 -9.91 -10.52 -21.24
C THR A 397 -9.02 -10.13 -22.43
N HIS A 398 -9.04 -8.86 -22.85
CA HIS A 398 -8.21 -8.37 -23.96
C HIS A 398 -6.76 -8.12 -23.53
N HIS A 399 -6.51 -7.95 -22.24
CA HIS A 399 -5.21 -7.51 -21.73
C HIS A 399 -4.53 -8.54 -20.84
N PHE A 400 -5.30 -9.37 -20.12
CA PHE A 400 -4.78 -10.19 -19.02
C PHE A 400 -5.17 -11.67 -19.14
N PHE A 401 -4.33 -12.51 -18.53
CA PHE A 401 -4.64 -13.90 -18.23
C PHE A 401 -4.46 -14.19 -16.73
N PRO A 402 -5.32 -15.00 -16.08
CA PRO A 402 -6.51 -15.67 -16.64
C PRO A 402 -7.60 -14.66 -17.04
N PRO A 403 -8.49 -14.99 -18.01
CA PRO A 403 -9.52 -14.06 -18.49
C PRO A 403 -10.46 -13.59 -17.38
N SER A 404 -10.71 -14.45 -16.39
CA SER A 404 -11.44 -14.11 -15.16
C SER A 404 -10.47 -13.98 -13.98
N MET A 405 -10.48 -12.81 -13.32
CA MET A 405 -9.70 -12.63 -12.10
C MET A 405 -10.35 -13.39 -10.94
N SER A 406 -9.59 -14.28 -10.30
CA SER A 406 -9.93 -14.72 -8.95
C SER A 406 -9.51 -13.63 -7.96
N VAL A 407 -10.38 -13.29 -7.01
CA VAL A 407 -10.07 -12.35 -5.93
C VAL A 407 -9.63 -13.13 -4.69
N GLY A 408 -8.50 -12.73 -4.09
CA GLY A 408 -7.90 -13.34 -2.89
C GLY A 408 -8.87 -13.57 -1.73
N PRO A 409 -8.66 -14.60 -0.88
CA PRO A 409 -9.42 -14.76 0.34
C PRO A 409 -9.05 -13.64 1.30
N ARG A 410 -9.99 -13.19 2.13
CA ARG A 410 -9.65 -12.24 3.20
C ARG A 410 -8.75 -12.95 4.21
N VAL A 411 -7.62 -12.34 4.56
CA VAL A 411 -6.90 -12.73 5.78
C VAL A 411 -7.78 -12.32 6.96
N THR A 412 -8.55 -13.26 7.51
CA THR A 412 -9.13 -13.07 8.83
C THR A 412 -7.96 -13.14 9.81
N ILE A 413 -7.58 -12.00 10.38
CA ILE A 413 -6.62 -11.94 11.48
C ILE A 413 -7.22 -12.76 12.63
N SER A 414 -6.75 -14.01 12.76
CA SER A 414 -7.10 -15.02 13.76
C SER A 414 -8.58 -15.43 13.82
N GLY A 415 -8.82 -16.75 13.87
CA GLY A 415 -10.13 -17.42 13.86
C GLY A 415 -11.06 -17.16 15.06
N THR A 416 -11.05 -15.97 15.66
CA THR A 416 -11.90 -15.60 16.80
C THR A 416 -12.39 -14.15 16.78
N SER A 417 -12.19 -13.37 15.72
CA SER A 417 -12.63 -11.96 15.75
C SER A 417 -14.14 -11.80 15.57
N LEU A 418 -14.82 -11.67 16.72
CA LEU A 418 -16.19 -11.19 16.96
C LEU A 418 -16.47 -9.75 16.47
N ILE A 419 -15.52 -9.10 15.79
CA ILE A 419 -15.75 -7.82 15.13
C ILE A 419 -16.00 -8.12 13.65
N PRO A 420 -17.27 -8.18 13.20
CA PRO A 420 -17.58 -8.30 11.79
C PRO A 420 -17.08 -7.02 11.12
N ASN A 421 -15.88 -7.08 10.56
CA ASN A 421 -15.35 -6.07 9.66
C ASN A 421 -16.15 -6.20 8.35
N SER A 422 -17.39 -5.72 8.43
CA SER A 422 -18.47 -5.79 7.43
C SER A 422 -18.29 -4.79 6.30
N ASN A 423 -17.16 -4.09 6.28
CA ASN A 423 -16.72 -3.43 5.06
C ASN A 423 -16.43 -4.56 4.06
N ARG A 424 -17.33 -4.71 3.09
CA ARG A 424 -17.00 -5.37 1.83
C ARG A 424 -15.66 -4.78 1.40
N SER A 425 -14.63 -5.60 1.16
CA SER A 425 -13.53 -5.10 0.34
C SER A 425 -14.20 -4.55 -0.90
N THR A 426 -14.09 -3.25 -1.11
CA THR A 426 -14.65 -2.60 -2.28
C THR A 426 -14.04 -3.16 -3.58
N GLY A 427 -13.01 -4.02 -3.48
CA GLY A 427 -12.36 -4.76 -4.56
C GLY A 427 -12.97 -6.12 -4.92
N LEU A 428 -14.00 -6.62 -4.23
CA LEU A 428 -14.65 -7.89 -4.62
C LEU A 428 -15.57 -7.77 -5.86
N THR A 429 -15.78 -6.56 -6.38
CA THR A 429 -16.69 -6.29 -7.51
C THR A 429 -16.08 -5.37 -8.58
N ARG A 430 -14.79 -5.03 -8.46
CA ARG A 430 -14.12 -4.16 -9.42
C ARG A 430 -12.76 -4.74 -9.79
N ILE A 431 -12.76 -5.41 -10.95
CA ILE A 431 -11.64 -6.04 -11.67
C ILE A 431 -10.67 -4.97 -12.24
N GLY A 432 -10.96 -3.68 -12.02
CA GLY A 432 -10.16 -2.61 -12.60
C GLY A 432 -8.68 -2.77 -12.26
N MET A 433 -7.88 -2.97 -13.29
CA MET A 433 -6.42 -3.00 -13.21
C MET A 433 -5.89 -1.63 -13.62
N VAL A 434 -4.74 -1.25 -13.08
CA VAL A 434 -4.07 -0.01 -13.43
C VAL A 434 -2.57 -0.27 -13.53
N MET A 435 -1.91 0.53 -14.34
CA MET A 435 -0.46 0.63 -14.36
C MET A 435 -0.08 1.99 -13.76
N MET A 436 0.80 1.96 -12.75
CA MET A 436 1.34 3.17 -12.14
C MET A 436 2.84 3.06 -11.89
N THR A 437 3.53 4.19 -11.99
CA THR A 437 4.91 4.34 -11.51
C THR A 437 4.92 5.07 -10.18
N VAL A 438 5.87 4.70 -9.33
CA VAL A 438 6.15 5.36 -8.06
C VAL A 438 7.64 5.73 -8.03
N THR A 439 7.92 7.02 -8.05
CA THR A 439 9.28 7.56 -8.08
C THR A 439 9.60 8.16 -6.71
N PRO A 440 10.56 7.61 -5.93
CA PRO A 440 10.93 8.23 -4.67
C PRO A 440 11.34 9.69 -4.86
N LYS A 441 10.95 10.55 -3.91
CA LYS A 441 11.30 11.97 -3.94
C LYS A 441 12.81 12.16 -3.74
N LYS A 442 13.37 13.20 -4.37
CA LYS A 442 14.75 13.62 -4.08
C LYS A 442 14.91 14.04 -2.62
N ASP A 443 13.93 14.79 -2.08
CA ASP A 443 13.81 15.11 -0.66
C ASP A 443 12.46 14.61 -0.11
N PRO A 444 12.39 13.38 0.44
CA PRO A 444 11.20 12.88 1.09
C PRO A 444 10.82 13.71 2.32
N LEU A 445 9.52 13.92 2.52
CA LEU A 445 9.02 14.68 3.68
C LEU A 445 9.27 13.96 5.01
N VAL A 446 9.42 12.63 4.96
CA VAL A 446 9.66 11.75 6.11
C VAL A 446 10.95 10.99 5.85
N LYS A 447 11.90 11.08 6.79
CA LYS A 447 13.22 10.45 6.72
C LYS A 447 13.32 9.31 7.74
N GLY A 448 14.43 8.57 7.69
CA GLY A 448 14.61 7.33 8.46
C GLY A 448 14.62 7.54 9.98
N ASP A 449 15.02 8.72 10.46
CA ASP A 449 15.03 9.09 11.88
C ASP A 449 13.61 9.30 12.46
N VAL A 450 12.64 9.65 11.62
CA VAL A 450 11.26 9.98 12.03
C VAL A 450 10.20 9.01 11.52
N ILE A 451 10.58 8.01 10.71
CA ILE A 451 9.63 7.08 10.09
C ILE A 451 8.86 6.25 11.13
N GLU A 452 9.50 5.85 12.24
CA GLU A 452 8.83 5.07 13.28
C GLU A 452 7.73 5.89 13.97
N ALA A 453 8.01 7.15 14.33
CA ALA A 453 7.02 8.07 14.86
C ALA A 453 5.90 8.33 13.85
N PHE A 454 6.24 8.56 12.59
CA PHE A 454 5.26 8.76 11.52
C PHE A 454 4.32 7.55 11.38
N GLU A 455 4.87 6.34 11.33
CA GLU A 455 4.12 5.10 11.22
C GLU A 455 3.20 4.85 12.43
N TYR A 456 3.68 5.17 13.63
CA TYR A 456 2.92 5.05 14.86
C TYR A 456 1.74 6.02 14.91
N ILE A 457 1.99 7.30 14.61
CA ILE A 457 0.97 8.35 14.68
C ILE A 457 -0.08 8.14 13.58
N THR A 458 0.34 7.89 12.33
CA THR A 458 -0.60 7.65 11.23
C THR A 458 -1.50 6.44 11.50
N ARG A 459 -0.94 5.34 12.01
CA ARG A 459 -1.72 4.15 12.39
C ARG A 459 -2.81 4.47 13.41
N ASN A 460 -2.45 5.19 14.48
CA ASN A 460 -3.37 5.51 15.57
C ASN A 460 -4.40 6.59 15.18
N LEU A 461 -3.97 7.66 14.54
CA LEU A 461 -4.85 8.77 14.17
C LEU A 461 -5.84 8.38 13.08
N PHE A 462 -5.46 7.56 12.08
CA PHE A 462 -6.41 7.14 11.04
C PHE A 462 -7.56 6.24 11.57
N ILE A 463 -7.43 5.63 12.75
CA ILE A 463 -8.57 4.99 13.44
C ILE A 463 -9.67 6.01 13.74
N LEU A 464 -9.26 7.24 14.10
CA LEU A 464 -10.12 8.36 14.43
C LEU A 464 -10.18 9.41 13.32
N ARG A 465 -10.02 9.01 12.05
CA ARG A 465 -9.89 9.92 10.89
C ARG A 465 -10.95 11.02 10.73
N THR A 466 -12.11 10.88 11.37
CA THR A 466 -13.22 11.86 11.30
C THR A 466 -13.30 12.79 12.51
N LYS A 467 -12.39 12.65 13.47
CA LYS A 467 -12.33 13.44 14.69
C LYS A 467 -11.36 14.62 14.52
N PRO A 468 -11.54 15.69 15.31
CA PRO A 468 -10.53 16.73 15.44
C PRO A 468 -9.19 16.15 15.92
N VAL A 469 -8.07 16.67 15.42
CA VAL A 469 -6.72 16.19 15.72
C VAL A 469 -6.42 16.29 17.20
N GLY A 470 -6.81 17.39 17.86
CA GLY A 470 -6.60 17.56 19.30
C GLY A 470 -7.25 16.46 20.15
N VAL A 471 -8.44 16.01 19.75
CA VAL A 471 -9.15 14.89 20.41
C VAL A 471 -8.55 13.55 20.03
N ALA A 472 -8.11 13.38 18.78
CA ALA A 472 -7.54 12.11 18.34
C ALA A 472 -6.16 11.84 18.97
N LEU A 473 -5.35 12.87 19.20
CA LEU A 473 -4.02 12.74 19.82
C LEU A 473 -4.06 12.28 21.28
N THR A 474 -5.16 12.53 22.01
CA THR A 474 -5.32 11.99 23.37
C THR A 474 -5.41 10.46 23.39
N HIS A 475 -5.73 9.84 22.26
CA HIS A 475 -5.75 8.38 22.10
C HIS A 475 -4.42 7.80 21.63
N VAL A 476 -3.51 8.63 21.10
CA VAL A 476 -2.19 8.19 20.67
C VAL A 476 -1.30 7.97 21.89
N ALA A 477 -1.21 8.97 22.77
CA ALA A 477 -0.45 8.88 24.01
C ALA A 477 -1.04 9.82 25.07
N PRO A 478 -0.89 9.52 26.38
CA PRO A 478 -1.30 10.42 27.45
C PRO A 478 -0.64 11.80 27.29
N GLY A 479 -1.44 12.86 27.16
CA GLY A 479 -0.93 14.21 26.93
C GLY A 479 -0.47 14.50 25.48
N GLY A 480 -0.69 13.58 24.53
CA GLY A 480 -0.25 13.71 23.13
C GLY A 480 -0.75 14.96 22.42
N GLN A 481 -1.88 15.53 22.85
CA GLN A 481 -2.39 16.81 22.36
C GLN A 481 -1.42 17.99 22.60
N ASN A 482 -0.50 17.89 23.56
CA ASN A 482 0.50 18.93 23.82
C ASN A 482 1.48 19.11 22.64
N VAL A 483 1.65 18.10 21.79
CA VAL A 483 2.44 18.22 20.56
C VAL A 483 1.90 19.30 19.63
N LEU A 484 0.60 19.62 19.69
CA LEU A 484 0.01 20.70 18.89
C LEU A 484 0.53 22.09 19.26
N LYS A 485 1.09 22.28 20.46
CA LYS A 485 1.80 23.52 20.82
C LYS A 485 3.11 23.68 20.05
N MET A 486 3.68 22.56 19.59
CA MET A 486 4.90 22.51 18.77
C MET A 486 4.61 22.60 17.26
N THR A 487 3.34 22.53 16.86
CA THR A 487 2.88 22.71 15.48
C THR A 487 1.97 23.94 15.33
N SER A 488 2.02 24.88 16.27
CA SER A 488 1.15 26.06 16.31
C SER A 488 1.70 27.20 15.43
N PRO A 489 0.87 28.20 15.06
CA PRO A 489 1.32 29.38 14.32
C PRO A 489 2.47 30.14 15.01
N GLU A 490 2.54 30.09 16.34
CA GLU A 490 3.63 30.73 17.10
C GLU A 490 5.01 30.13 16.76
N GLN A 491 5.06 28.87 16.35
CA GLN A 491 6.31 28.21 15.94
C GLN A 491 6.78 28.67 14.57
N VAL A 492 5.86 29.13 13.70
CA VAL A 492 6.19 29.77 12.43
C VAL A 492 6.90 31.10 12.67
N ALA A 493 6.39 31.91 13.62
CA ALA A 493 7.03 33.16 13.99
C ALA A 493 8.45 32.97 14.57
N LYS A 494 8.72 31.79 15.14
CA LYS A 494 10.05 31.38 15.65
C LYS A 494 10.93 30.74 14.57
N GLY A 495 10.44 30.53 13.35
CA GLY A 495 11.16 29.86 12.27
C GLY A 495 11.40 28.36 12.51
N LEU A 496 10.64 27.71 13.40
CA LEU A 496 10.83 26.30 13.75
C LEU A 496 10.06 25.34 12.84
N ILE A 497 8.98 25.82 12.23
CA ILE A 497 8.16 25.11 11.24
C ILE A 497 7.74 26.08 10.13
N ARG A 498 7.28 25.54 9.00
CA ARG A 498 6.72 26.34 7.90
C ARG A 498 5.23 26.63 8.11
N GLU A 499 4.70 27.61 7.38
CA GLU A 499 3.27 27.98 7.46
C GLU A 499 2.34 26.83 7.02
N ASP A 500 2.73 26.06 5.99
CA ASP A 500 1.99 24.89 5.49
C ASP A 500 2.02 23.68 6.43
N GLU A 501 2.81 23.75 7.50
CA GLU A 501 2.97 22.70 8.52
C GLU A 501 2.19 22.96 9.80
N VAL A 502 1.55 24.13 9.93
CA VAL A 502 0.72 24.47 11.08
C VAL A 502 -0.45 23.51 11.20
N ILE A 503 -0.72 23.01 12.41
CA ILE A 503 -1.87 22.14 12.70
C ILE A 503 -2.69 22.74 13.83
N ARG A 504 -3.96 23.01 13.55
CA ARG A 504 -4.90 23.49 14.57
C ARG A 504 -5.65 22.32 15.24
N PRO A 505 -5.94 22.39 16.56
CA PRO A 505 -6.63 21.31 17.28
C PRO A 505 -7.98 20.87 16.70
N GLU A 506 -8.70 21.81 16.08
CA GLU A 506 -10.03 21.63 15.48
C GLU A 506 -10.01 21.01 14.07
N GLU A 507 -8.85 20.97 13.41
CA GLU A 507 -8.70 20.33 12.10
C GLU A 507 -9.03 18.85 12.19
N ILE A 508 -9.57 18.29 11.12
CA ILE A 508 -9.96 16.88 11.08
C ILE A 508 -8.77 16.06 10.61
N VAL A 509 -8.53 14.91 11.25
CA VAL A 509 -7.39 14.02 10.90
C VAL A 509 -7.35 13.67 9.41
N SER A 510 -8.48 13.38 8.75
CA SER A 510 -8.52 13.07 7.31
C SER A 510 -8.16 14.25 6.41
N ASP A 511 -8.19 15.47 6.95
CA ASP A 511 -8.00 16.71 6.22
C ASP A 511 -6.55 17.23 6.36
N LEU A 512 -5.70 16.52 7.13
CA LEU A 512 -4.28 16.83 7.26
C LEU A 512 -3.50 16.57 5.97
N THR A 513 -2.71 17.57 5.57
CA THR A 513 -1.79 17.54 4.42
C THR A 513 -0.56 16.67 4.70
N ASN A 514 0.17 16.28 3.66
CA ASN A 514 1.39 15.49 3.81
C ASN A 514 2.47 16.25 4.60
N ALA A 515 2.60 17.57 4.39
CA ALA A 515 3.52 18.43 5.14
C ALA A 515 3.16 18.48 6.63
N GLN A 516 1.88 18.62 6.97
CA GLN A 516 1.40 18.55 8.35
C GLN A 516 1.68 17.18 8.98
N TRP A 517 1.44 16.07 8.28
CA TRP A 517 1.77 14.74 8.80
C TRP A 517 3.26 14.55 9.08
N ALA A 518 4.12 15.01 8.17
CA ALA A 518 5.57 15.00 8.35
C ALA A 518 5.99 15.86 9.54
N CYS A 519 5.49 17.08 9.65
CA CYS A 519 5.76 17.98 10.78
C CYS A 519 5.30 17.37 12.11
N LEU A 520 4.09 16.79 12.15
CA LEU A 520 3.57 16.14 13.35
C LEU A 520 4.47 14.99 13.82
N ALA A 521 4.99 14.18 12.89
CA ALA A 521 5.95 13.13 13.22
C ALA A 521 7.27 13.69 13.79
N ARG A 522 7.85 14.71 13.15
CA ARG A 522 9.07 15.37 13.64
C ARG A 522 8.88 15.99 15.04
N MET A 523 7.74 16.64 15.29
CA MET A 523 7.46 17.24 16.59
C MET A 523 7.14 16.20 17.66
N PHE A 524 6.47 15.11 17.29
CA PHE A 524 6.23 13.99 18.18
C PHE A 524 7.53 13.31 18.59
N GLU A 525 8.48 13.12 17.67
CA GLU A 525 9.82 12.59 17.96
C GLU A 525 10.56 13.43 19.00
N LYS A 526 10.47 14.77 18.87
CA LYS A 526 11.08 15.74 19.78
C LYS A 526 10.33 15.96 21.10
N TRP A 527 9.14 15.38 21.24
CA TRP A 527 8.31 15.61 22.42
C TRP A 527 8.87 14.84 23.64
N PRO A 528 9.26 15.50 24.74
CA PRO A 528 9.95 14.86 25.87
C PRO A 528 9.16 13.76 26.57
N PHE A 529 7.84 13.74 26.41
CA PHE A 529 6.94 12.74 26.99
C PHE A 529 6.44 11.71 25.98
N ARG A 530 7.05 11.65 24.79
CA ARG A 530 6.79 10.59 23.80
C ARG A 530 7.03 9.21 24.42
N PRO A 531 6.15 8.22 24.19
CA PRO A 531 6.41 6.84 24.60
C PRO A 531 7.74 6.34 24.01
N ARG A 532 8.60 5.75 24.85
CA ARG A 532 9.91 5.21 24.39
C ARG A 532 9.75 4.05 23.40
N HIS A 533 8.69 3.26 23.57
CA HIS A 533 8.38 2.14 22.71
C HIS A 533 7.12 2.50 21.93
N LEU A 534 7.25 2.63 20.61
CA LEU A 534 6.13 2.92 19.71
C LEU A 534 5.47 1.66 19.14
N PHE A 535 5.93 0.50 19.58
CA PHE A 535 5.25 -0.75 19.30
C PHE A 535 4.12 -0.92 20.31
N GLU A 536 2.92 -1.11 19.79
CA GLU A 536 1.87 -1.72 20.60
C GLU A 536 2.34 -3.15 20.86
N GLU A 537 2.93 -3.39 22.03
CA GLU A 537 2.87 -4.73 22.62
C GLU A 537 1.39 -5.05 22.68
N GLY A 538 0.92 -5.78 21.67
CA GLY A 538 -0.45 -6.23 21.63
C GLY A 538 -0.74 -6.86 22.98
N ARG A 539 -1.99 -6.76 23.44
CA ARG A 539 -2.48 -7.62 24.51
C ARG A 539 -2.43 -9.06 23.99
N ILE A 540 -1.23 -9.64 23.89
CA ILE A 540 -0.99 -11.05 23.73
C ILE A 540 -1.49 -11.58 25.06
N LYS A 541 -2.79 -11.88 25.10
CA LYS A 541 -3.29 -12.71 26.19
C LYS A 541 -2.45 -13.97 26.11
N PRO A 542 -1.73 -14.35 27.18
CA PRO A 542 -1.12 -15.66 27.21
C PRO A 542 -2.22 -16.66 26.81
N ASP A 543 -1.95 -17.47 25.80
CA ASP A 543 -2.92 -18.46 25.34
C ASP A 543 -3.09 -19.45 26.50
N HIS A 544 -4.08 -19.22 27.36
CA HIS A 544 -4.40 -20.08 28.50
C HIS A 544 -5.00 -21.42 28.05
N LYS A 545 -4.75 -21.84 26.82
CA LYS A 545 -5.02 -23.20 26.38
C LYS A 545 -3.97 -24.12 26.97
N GLY A 546 -4.17 -24.45 28.25
CA GLY A 546 -3.74 -25.72 28.81
C GLY A 546 -4.45 -26.87 28.08
N ARG A 547 -4.01 -27.16 26.85
CA ARG A 547 -4.29 -28.46 26.22
C ARG A 547 -3.27 -29.44 26.79
N HIS A 548 -3.69 -30.11 27.86
CA HIS A 548 -3.16 -31.41 28.25
C HIS A 548 -3.42 -32.43 27.15
#